data_AF-A0A6J7H5N6-F1
#
_entry.id   AF-A0A6J7H5N6-F1
#
_cell.length_a   1.000
_cell.length_b   1.000
_cell.length_c   1.000
_cell.angle_alpha   90.00
_cell.angle_beta   90.00
_cell.angle_gamma   90.00
#
_symmetry.space_group_name_H-M   'P 1'
#
loop_
_entity.id
_entity.type
_entity.pdbx_description
1 polymer ?
#
loop_
_entity_poly.entity_id
_entity_poly.type
_entity_poly.pdbx_seq_one_letter_code
_entity_poly.pdbx_strand_id
1 'polypeptide(L)'
;MKRFPGIAIAGLASIAAGAIHGGAIGLHAEHPQLARIFIVMTLLQLAWGLTILLRPQHWLLPLGVLINGAAVGGWAITRIAGISWIDGLEVRESPQIADSLCAGLGIVAATIALAALLIGERELPHVRLAFPSFAVLLLTLPAMWNGATHVHNHGVTVDASGNVINEALPHDHSATGASVAQASTGTPSTDSAVITTDWPRPYDPAAGIDISGVPGVSIDQELRARDLIEASQKMLPEWADTKTAIAGGWNSIGDASTGFEHYINRALIEDDKFLDPAAPESLVYQVDGDKRTLVSAMFIAKTGVAIDDPTLIDFAGNLMQWHIHDNLCWKLKNGIAVIGGITDAAGNCPAGTVRAGAGNAMVHVWIAPHPCGPFAALEGNGAGRANVSDAERVDMCNVPHDHSGSTTSTNTTASTSPPTTAAPTYNDTGATRISLAGFDGVTAEQQARAEELIYQTRTILPKFATPEIALEYGFTSIQDASTGVEHYINWSWINDEHELDPDYPESLVFAVGQGGTRTLASAMYMVGDDYTLETVPDVGGSLTQWHIHNNLCFSQDPTVSGSTRVVGVTSEDGPCSFGIKLKANPMLHVWLTPQACGPFAALEGIGAGQIKTGEERLCDHVHSHG
;
A
#
# COMPACT_ATOMS: atom_id res chain seq x y z
N MET A 1 52.18 -27.66 -11.02
CA MET A 1 52.44 -26.21 -10.92
C MET A 1 52.12 -25.77 -9.50
N LYS A 2 53.02 -25.03 -8.85
CA LYS A 2 52.77 -24.44 -7.53
C LYS A 2 51.78 -23.28 -7.68
N ARG A 3 50.72 -23.28 -6.86
CA ARG A 3 49.65 -22.28 -6.87
C ARG A 3 49.13 -22.05 -5.45
N PHE A 4 48.54 -20.89 -5.21
CA PHE A 4 47.78 -20.63 -3.99
C PHE A 4 46.44 -21.40 -4.02
N PRO A 5 46.13 -22.21 -2.99
CA PRO A 5 44.84 -22.90 -2.91
C PRO A 5 43.67 -21.92 -2.96
N GLY A 6 42.68 -22.19 -3.81
CA GLY A 6 41.43 -21.43 -3.87
C GLY A 6 41.53 -20.00 -4.42
N ILE A 7 42.72 -19.49 -4.74
CA ILE A 7 42.92 -18.06 -5.05
C ILE A 7 42.11 -17.56 -6.25
N ALA A 8 41.82 -18.45 -7.22
CA ALA A 8 40.97 -18.12 -8.34
C ALA A 8 39.51 -17.88 -7.92
N ILE A 9 39.02 -18.61 -6.91
CA ILE A 9 37.68 -18.39 -6.32
C ILE A 9 37.66 -17.06 -5.59
N ALA A 10 38.73 -16.72 -4.84
CA ALA A 10 38.84 -15.42 -4.18
C ALA A 10 38.83 -14.26 -5.18
N GLY A 11 39.57 -14.39 -6.29
CA GLY A 11 39.60 -13.39 -7.36
C GLY A 11 38.24 -13.20 -8.02
N LEU A 12 37.53 -14.30 -8.33
CA LEU A 12 36.18 -14.25 -8.89
C LEU A 12 35.16 -13.64 -7.92
N ALA A 13 35.20 -14.03 -6.64
CA ALA A 13 34.31 -13.47 -5.61
C ALA A 13 34.56 -11.98 -5.38
N SER A 14 35.82 -11.52 -5.43
CA SER A 14 36.15 -10.10 -5.33
C SER A 14 35.68 -9.33 -6.56
N ILE A 15 35.84 -9.86 -7.78
CA ILE A 15 35.30 -9.23 -9.00
C ILE A 15 33.78 -9.08 -8.90
N ALA A 16 33.11 -10.13 -8.44
CA ALA A 16 31.68 -10.16 -8.24
C ALA A 16 31.18 -9.14 -7.20
N ALA A 17 31.82 -9.07 -6.04
CA ALA A 17 31.52 -8.06 -5.02
C ALA A 17 31.76 -6.64 -5.55
N GLY A 18 32.86 -6.44 -6.29
CA GLY A 18 33.17 -5.17 -6.95
C GLY A 18 32.11 -4.77 -7.98
N ALA A 19 31.58 -5.71 -8.76
CA ALA A 19 30.49 -5.44 -9.70
C ALA A 19 29.19 -5.03 -9.00
N ILE A 20 28.85 -5.63 -7.86
CA ILE A 20 27.68 -5.27 -7.06
C ILE A 20 27.85 -3.87 -6.43
N HIS A 21 29.02 -3.56 -5.83
CA HIS A 21 29.32 -2.20 -5.39
C HIS A 21 29.28 -1.19 -6.55
N GLY A 22 29.66 -1.61 -7.77
CA GLY A 22 29.58 -0.79 -8.96
C GLY A 22 28.14 -0.40 -9.31
N GLY A 23 27.21 -1.33 -9.18
CA GLY A 23 25.77 -1.06 -9.30
C GLY A 23 25.26 -0.07 -8.25
N ALA A 24 25.76 -0.17 -7.01
CA ALA A 24 25.38 0.71 -5.91
C ALA A 24 25.87 2.16 -6.05
N ILE A 25 26.86 2.45 -6.92
CA ILE A 25 27.32 3.82 -7.19
C ILE A 25 26.17 4.68 -7.71
N GLY A 26 25.38 4.11 -8.63
CA GLY A 26 24.20 4.78 -9.18
C GLY A 26 23.18 5.00 -8.09
N LEU A 27 22.80 3.94 -7.36
CA LEU A 27 21.76 3.95 -6.33
C LEU A 27 21.90 5.04 -5.26
N HIS A 28 23.14 5.41 -4.92
CA HIS A 28 23.44 6.37 -3.85
C HIS A 28 24.05 7.68 -4.38
N ALA A 29 23.79 8.04 -5.63
CA ALA A 29 24.35 9.25 -6.27
C ALA A 29 23.92 10.56 -5.59
N GLU A 30 22.77 10.56 -4.92
CA GLU A 30 22.23 11.63 -4.07
C GLU A 30 23.08 11.88 -2.80
N HIS A 31 23.95 10.93 -2.44
CA HIS A 31 24.92 11.05 -1.36
C HIS A 31 26.36 11.03 -1.93
N PRO A 32 26.93 12.20 -2.31
CA PRO A 32 28.21 12.26 -3.02
C PRO A 32 29.39 11.60 -2.29
N GLN A 33 29.36 11.59 -0.95
CA GLN A 33 30.39 10.93 -0.15
C GLN A 33 30.27 9.39 -0.24
N LEU A 34 29.06 8.86 -0.14
CA LEU A 34 28.79 7.43 -0.20
C LEU A 34 29.03 6.85 -1.61
N ALA A 35 28.57 7.54 -2.66
CA ALA A 35 28.86 7.15 -4.05
C ALA A 35 30.37 7.06 -4.34
N ARG A 36 31.17 8.00 -3.83
CA ARG A 36 32.65 7.96 -3.94
C ARG A 36 33.25 6.75 -3.25
N ILE A 37 32.73 6.37 -2.08
CA ILE A 37 33.17 5.16 -1.38
C ILE A 37 32.87 3.92 -2.23
N PHE A 38 31.67 3.81 -2.80
CA PHE A 38 31.34 2.70 -3.71
C PHE A 38 32.21 2.67 -4.95
N ILE A 39 32.54 3.82 -5.57
CA ILE A 39 33.49 3.91 -6.69
C ILE A 39 34.86 3.34 -6.28
N VAL A 40 35.40 3.79 -5.15
CA VAL A 40 36.70 3.35 -4.66
C VAL A 40 36.69 1.84 -4.39
N MET A 41 35.67 1.32 -3.71
CA MET A 41 35.56 -0.10 -3.40
C MET A 41 35.41 -0.96 -4.66
N THR A 42 34.61 -0.52 -5.63
CA THR A 42 34.45 -1.16 -6.94
C THR A 42 35.80 -1.30 -7.63
N LEU A 43 36.54 -0.19 -7.76
CA LEU A 43 37.84 -0.19 -8.45
C LEU A 43 38.85 -1.09 -7.73
N LEU A 44 38.92 -1.01 -6.39
CA LEU A 44 39.85 -1.84 -5.61
C LEU A 44 39.54 -3.34 -5.75
N GLN A 45 38.27 -3.73 -5.65
CA GLN A 45 37.84 -5.13 -5.72
C GLN A 45 37.96 -5.73 -7.12
N LEU A 46 37.65 -4.97 -8.17
CA LEU A 46 37.87 -5.38 -9.56
C LEU A 46 39.37 -5.47 -9.90
N ALA A 47 40.15 -4.44 -9.54
CA ALA A 47 41.57 -4.41 -9.84
C ALA A 47 42.33 -5.54 -9.14
N TRP A 48 42.04 -5.77 -7.85
CA TRP A 48 42.66 -6.88 -7.12
C TRP A 48 42.24 -8.23 -7.70
N GLY A 49 40.94 -8.46 -7.89
CA GLY A 49 40.44 -9.74 -8.38
C GLY A 49 40.93 -10.10 -9.79
N LEU A 50 41.03 -9.12 -10.68
CA LEU A 50 41.60 -9.33 -12.01
C LEU A 50 43.11 -9.59 -11.95
N THR A 51 43.84 -8.81 -11.14
CA THR A 51 45.29 -8.93 -11.03
C THR A 51 45.70 -10.27 -10.43
N ILE A 52 45.00 -10.76 -9.40
CA ILE A 52 45.32 -12.04 -8.76
C ILE A 52 45.00 -13.24 -9.67
N LEU A 53 44.00 -13.11 -10.56
CA LEU A 53 43.69 -14.13 -11.56
C LEU A 53 44.74 -14.19 -12.68
N LEU A 54 45.21 -13.03 -13.16
CA LEU A 54 46.18 -12.95 -14.24
C LEU A 54 47.61 -13.21 -13.77
N ARG A 55 47.97 -12.72 -12.58
CA ARG A 55 49.32 -12.77 -12.00
C ARG A 55 49.25 -13.02 -10.49
N PRO A 56 49.02 -14.27 -10.05
CA PRO A 56 49.02 -14.60 -8.63
C PRO A 56 50.42 -14.39 -8.03
N GLN A 57 50.58 -13.36 -7.20
CA GLN A 57 51.82 -13.02 -6.52
C GLN A 57 51.58 -12.90 -5.00
N HIS A 58 52.53 -13.35 -4.19
CA HIS A 58 52.41 -13.38 -2.73
C HIS A 58 52.05 -12.03 -2.09
N TRP A 59 52.60 -10.92 -2.60
CA TRP A 59 52.35 -9.58 -2.04
C TRP A 59 50.91 -9.08 -2.27
N LEU A 60 50.16 -9.68 -3.20
CA LEU A 60 48.76 -9.35 -3.46
C LEU A 60 47.81 -9.97 -2.44
N LEU A 61 48.19 -11.07 -1.78
CA LEU A 61 47.34 -11.76 -0.79
C LEU A 61 46.92 -10.87 0.38
N PRO A 62 47.82 -10.16 1.10
CA PRO A 62 47.41 -9.26 2.18
C PRO A 62 46.54 -8.10 1.69
N LEU A 63 46.75 -7.60 0.46
CA LEU A 63 45.89 -6.56 -0.13
C LEU A 63 44.46 -7.07 -0.34
N GLY A 64 44.30 -8.33 -0.75
CA GLY A 64 42.98 -8.95 -0.93
C GLY A 64 42.20 -9.09 0.37
N VAL A 65 42.90 -9.45 1.45
CA VAL A 65 42.32 -9.51 2.81
C VAL A 65 41.88 -8.13 3.26
N LEU A 66 42.72 -7.10 3.07
CA LEU A 66 42.41 -5.74 3.47
C LEU A 66 41.22 -5.15 2.70
N ILE A 67 41.23 -5.24 1.37
CA ILE A 67 40.18 -4.66 0.50
C ILE A 67 38.81 -5.31 0.80
N ASN A 68 38.74 -6.64 0.78
CA ASN A 68 37.46 -7.33 0.99
C ASN A 68 37.05 -7.34 2.47
N GLY A 69 38.01 -7.38 3.40
CA GLY A 69 37.73 -7.25 4.83
C GLY A 69 37.18 -5.87 5.20
N ALA A 70 37.68 -4.79 4.58
CA ALA A 70 37.16 -3.45 4.79
C ALA A 70 35.71 -3.30 4.28
N ALA A 71 35.39 -3.88 3.13
CA ALA A 71 34.01 -3.93 2.62
C ALA A 71 33.06 -4.60 3.61
N VAL A 72 33.42 -5.80 4.08
CA VAL A 72 32.60 -6.57 5.04
C VAL A 72 32.49 -5.85 6.39
N GLY A 73 33.58 -5.25 6.85
CA GLY A 73 33.59 -4.46 8.09
C GLY A 73 32.66 -3.25 8.01
N GLY A 74 32.71 -2.50 6.89
CA GLY A 74 31.79 -1.39 6.63
C GLY A 74 30.33 -1.84 6.66
N TRP A 75 30.01 -2.92 5.94
CA TRP A 75 28.67 -3.52 5.95
C TRP A 75 28.21 -3.96 7.35
N ALA A 76 29.07 -4.61 8.14
CA ALA A 76 28.70 -5.05 9.48
C ALA A 76 28.38 -3.86 10.41
N ILE A 77 29.13 -2.75 10.28
CA ILE A 77 28.92 -1.55 11.10
C ILE A 77 27.59 -0.87 10.75
N THR A 78 27.26 -0.74 9.46
CA THR A 78 25.98 -0.12 9.03
C THR A 78 24.77 -0.90 9.53
N ARG A 79 24.89 -2.21 9.71
CA ARG A 79 23.82 -3.08 10.24
C ARG A 79 23.68 -3.08 11.77
N ILE A 80 24.73 -2.69 12.50
CA ILE A 80 24.74 -2.70 13.98
C ILE A 80 24.47 -1.31 14.55
N ALA A 81 25.08 -0.26 13.99
CA ALA A 81 25.09 1.08 14.58
C ALA A 81 24.87 2.23 13.58
N GLY A 82 25.06 2.00 12.28
CA GLY A 82 25.18 3.10 11.32
C GLY A 82 26.56 3.78 11.39
N ILE A 83 26.85 4.66 10.43
CA ILE A 83 28.07 5.45 10.32
C ILE A 83 27.69 6.94 10.25
N SER A 84 27.58 7.57 11.41
CA SER A 84 27.07 8.94 11.59
C SER A 84 27.85 10.07 10.90
N TRP A 85 28.99 9.77 10.27
CA TRP A 85 29.86 10.73 9.59
C TRP A 85 29.95 10.48 8.08
N ILE A 86 29.10 9.60 7.56
CA ILE A 86 28.93 9.36 6.12
C ILE A 86 27.46 9.61 5.80
N ASP A 87 27.22 10.66 5.02
CA ASP A 87 25.88 10.98 4.51
C ASP A 87 25.29 9.77 3.77
N GLY A 88 24.11 9.33 4.18
CA GLY A 88 23.41 8.15 3.65
C GLY A 88 23.67 6.84 4.40
N LEU A 89 24.41 6.86 5.52
CA LEU A 89 24.66 5.67 6.37
C LEU A 89 24.43 5.93 7.87
N GLU A 90 23.85 7.07 8.25
CA GLU A 90 23.77 7.52 9.64
C GLU A 90 22.79 6.70 10.49
N VAL A 91 21.79 6.10 9.85
CA VAL A 91 20.75 5.30 10.49
C VAL A 91 21.01 3.82 10.24
N ARG A 92 20.70 2.99 11.25
CA ARG A 92 20.75 1.54 11.10
C ARG A 92 19.71 1.09 10.09
N GLU A 93 20.18 0.44 9.05
CA GLU A 93 19.37 -0.10 7.97
C GLU A 93 19.28 -1.63 8.06
N SER A 94 18.17 -2.20 7.57
CA SER A 94 17.96 -3.65 7.44
C SER A 94 18.89 -4.28 6.38
N PRO A 95 19.33 -5.54 6.53
CA PRO A 95 20.03 -6.24 5.46
C PRO A 95 19.11 -6.43 4.25
N GLN A 96 19.51 -5.89 3.11
CA GLN A 96 18.86 -6.14 1.83
C GLN A 96 19.49 -7.40 1.19
N ILE A 97 19.01 -7.78 0.01
CA ILE A 97 19.55 -8.97 -0.67
C ILE A 97 20.90 -8.63 -1.34
N ALA A 98 21.01 -7.47 -1.99
CA ALA A 98 22.18 -7.08 -2.76
C ALA A 98 23.42 -6.82 -1.88
N ASP A 99 23.27 -6.09 -0.77
CA ASP A 99 24.33 -5.81 0.18
C ASP A 99 24.77 -7.07 0.95
N SER A 100 23.84 -7.94 1.34
CA SER A 100 24.15 -9.21 2.01
C SER A 100 24.90 -10.18 1.09
N LEU A 101 24.53 -10.25 -0.20
CA LEU A 101 25.26 -11.03 -1.20
C LEU A 101 26.64 -10.44 -1.47
N CYS A 102 26.76 -9.11 -1.58
CA CYS A 102 28.05 -8.44 -1.73
C CYS A 102 28.97 -8.73 -0.54
N ALA A 103 28.47 -8.60 0.69
CA ALA A 103 29.20 -8.91 1.91
C ALA A 103 29.60 -10.39 1.98
N GLY A 104 28.70 -11.31 1.61
CA GLY A 104 29.00 -12.74 1.54
C GLY A 104 30.14 -13.06 0.56
N LEU A 105 30.14 -12.46 -0.62
CA LEU A 105 31.22 -12.59 -1.60
C LEU A 105 32.53 -11.98 -1.08
N GLY A 106 32.46 -10.84 -0.39
CA GLY A 106 33.59 -10.24 0.32
C GLY A 106 34.18 -11.16 1.39
N ILE A 107 33.35 -11.83 2.18
CA ILE A 107 33.79 -12.83 3.19
C ILE A 107 34.52 -13.98 2.51
N VAL A 108 33.97 -14.52 1.42
CA VAL A 108 34.62 -15.60 0.65
C VAL A 108 35.98 -15.15 0.11
N ALA A 109 36.06 -13.96 -0.48
CA ALA A 109 37.30 -13.41 -1.01
C ALA A 109 38.36 -13.20 0.09
N ALA A 110 37.98 -12.57 1.21
CA ALA A 110 38.89 -12.28 2.32
C ALA A 110 39.40 -13.55 3.01
N THR A 111 38.50 -14.51 3.30
CA THR A 111 38.84 -15.75 4.00
C THR A 111 39.75 -16.64 3.16
N ILE A 112 39.49 -16.78 1.86
CA ILE A 112 40.34 -17.57 0.97
C ILE A 112 41.69 -16.88 0.75
N ALA A 113 41.73 -15.55 0.61
CA ALA A 113 42.98 -14.81 0.51
C ALA A 113 43.85 -14.95 1.78
N LEU A 114 43.21 -14.92 2.97
CA LEU A 114 43.87 -15.15 4.25
C LEU A 114 44.39 -16.59 4.35
N ALA A 115 43.58 -17.57 3.98
CA ALA A 115 44.00 -18.97 3.97
C ALA A 115 45.19 -19.19 3.02
N ALA A 116 45.15 -18.60 1.82
CA ALA A 116 46.26 -18.64 0.87
C ALA A 116 47.53 -17.98 1.41
N LEU A 117 47.41 -16.87 2.14
CA LEU A 117 48.53 -16.19 2.80
C LEU A 117 49.18 -17.06 3.87
N LEU A 118 48.39 -17.77 4.67
CA LEU A 118 48.87 -18.63 5.75
C LEU A 118 49.43 -19.97 5.24
N ILE A 119 48.83 -20.55 4.21
CA ILE A 119 49.19 -21.87 3.69
C ILE A 119 50.37 -21.81 2.71
N GLY A 120 50.50 -20.71 1.96
CA GLY A 120 51.49 -20.56 0.90
C GLY A 120 51.19 -21.40 -0.34
N GLU A 121 52.15 -21.47 -1.26
CA GLU A 121 51.99 -22.21 -2.51
C GLU A 121 52.04 -23.74 -2.31
N ARG A 122 51.12 -24.46 -2.96
CA ARG A 122 51.10 -25.92 -3.00
C ARG A 122 51.02 -26.44 -4.43
N GLU A 123 51.47 -27.68 -4.63
CA GLU A 123 51.20 -28.40 -5.88
C GLU A 123 49.74 -28.83 -5.91
N LEU A 124 49.00 -28.31 -6.89
CA LEU A 124 47.57 -28.56 -7.01
C LEU A 124 47.23 -29.10 -8.42
N PRO A 125 46.23 -30.01 -8.51
CA PRO A 125 45.68 -30.45 -9.79
C PRO A 125 44.96 -29.30 -10.50
N HIS A 126 44.73 -29.44 -11.81
CA HIS A 126 43.97 -28.47 -12.59
C HIS A 126 42.52 -28.40 -12.09
N VAL A 127 42.12 -27.23 -11.59
CA VAL A 127 40.75 -26.95 -11.15
C VAL A 127 39.94 -26.43 -12.34
N ARG A 128 38.76 -27.04 -12.59
CA ARG A 128 37.80 -26.51 -13.57
C ARG A 128 37.06 -25.33 -12.96
N LEU A 129 37.31 -24.13 -13.48
CA LEU A 129 36.69 -22.90 -12.99
C LEU A 129 35.24 -22.71 -13.45
N ALA A 130 34.74 -23.52 -14.39
CA ALA A 130 33.40 -23.38 -14.95
C ALA A 130 32.30 -23.38 -13.87
N PHE A 131 32.34 -24.31 -12.91
CA PHE A 131 31.36 -24.39 -11.83
C PHE A 131 31.39 -23.20 -10.86
N PRO A 132 32.54 -22.82 -10.26
CA PRO A 132 32.58 -21.65 -9.38
C PRO A 132 32.31 -20.34 -10.14
N SER A 133 32.72 -20.21 -11.41
CA SER A 133 32.37 -19.04 -12.22
C SER A 133 30.87 -18.95 -12.48
N PHE A 134 30.20 -20.07 -12.76
CA PHE A 134 28.75 -20.08 -12.97
C PHE A 134 27.97 -19.77 -11.68
N ALA A 135 28.40 -20.33 -10.54
CA ALA A 135 27.80 -20.03 -9.24
C ALA A 135 27.96 -18.55 -8.86
N VAL A 136 29.15 -17.98 -9.08
CA VAL A 136 29.41 -16.56 -8.85
C VAL A 136 28.54 -15.69 -9.78
N LEU A 137 28.43 -16.05 -11.06
CA LEU A 137 27.58 -15.34 -12.03
C LEU A 137 26.10 -15.34 -11.60
N LEU A 138 25.59 -16.51 -11.18
CA LEU A 138 24.21 -16.67 -10.71
C LEU A 138 23.91 -15.91 -9.43
N LEU A 139 24.92 -15.60 -8.61
CA LEU A 139 24.75 -14.77 -7.41
C LEU A 139 24.86 -13.27 -7.73
N THR A 140 25.75 -12.89 -8.66
CA THR A 140 25.94 -11.49 -9.04
C THR A 140 24.79 -10.92 -9.85
N LEU A 141 24.22 -11.69 -10.80
CA LEU A 141 23.21 -11.15 -11.70
C LEU A 141 21.92 -10.76 -10.98
N PRO A 142 21.34 -11.56 -10.06
CA PRO A 142 20.19 -11.14 -9.27
C PRO A 142 20.51 -9.98 -8.32
N ALA A 143 21.70 -9.96 -7.72
CA ALA A 143 22.12 -8.87 -6.84
C ALA A 143 22.25 -7.54 -7.58
N MET A 144 22.85 -7.55 -8.78
CA MET A 144 22.95 -6.37 -9.64
C MET A 144 21.60 -5.97 -10.23
N TRP A 145 20.73 -6.91 -10.57
CA TRP A 145 19.38 -6.62 -11.08
C TRP A 145 18.52 -5.93 -10.03
N ASN A 146 18.54 -6.43 -8.79
CA ASN A 146 17.83 -5.82 -7.66
C ASN A 146 18.38 -4.43 -7.31
N GLY A 147 19.66 -4.17 -7.61
CA GLY A 147 20.30 -2.87 -7.44
C GLY A 147 20.32 -1.97 -8.69
N ALA A 148 19.77 -2.37 -9.83
CA ALA A 148 19.76 -1.57 -11.06
C ALA A 148 18.39 -0.95 -11.36
N THR A 149 17.36 -1.25 -10.56
CA THR A 149 15.99 -0.74 -10.71
C THR A 149 15.78 0.67 -10.13
N HIS A 150 16.84 1.39 -9.79
CA HIS A 150 16.79 2.83 -9.50
C HIS A 150 17.87 3.55 -10.32
N VAL A 151 17.48 4.42 -11.25
CA VAL A 151 18.36 5.16 -12.15
C VAL A 151 18.31 6.64 -11.77
N HIS A 152 19.48 7.28 -11.64
CA HIS A 152 19.61 8.70 -11.31
C HIS A 152 19.79 9.58 -12.55
N ASN A 153 19.17 10.76 -12.50
CA ASN A 153 19.15 11.78 -13.55
C ASN A 153 20.29 12.81 -13.38
N HIS A 154 20.80 13.34 -14.49
CA HIS A 154 21.89 14.32 -14.49
C HIS A 154 21.39 15.73 -14.11
N GLY A 155 22.01 16.32 -13.09
CA GLY A 155 21.71 17.69 -12.65
C GLY A 155 21.92 18.74 -13.73
N VAL A 156 20.86 19.52 -13.97
CA VAL A 156 20.83 20.61 -14.95
C VAL A 156 21.53 21.86 -14.38
N THR A 157 22.50 22.40 -15.11
CA THR A 157 23.01 23.75 -14.87
C THR A 157 22.16 24.79 -15.61
N VAL A 158 21.59 25.72 -14.85
CA VAL A 158 20.79 26.85 -15.32
C VAL A 158 21.63 28.12 -15.39
N ASP A 159 21.46 28.91 -16.46
CA ASP A 159 22.07 30.23 -16.55
C ASP A 159 21.32 31.29 -15.73
N ALA A 160 21.89 32.50 -15.67
CA ALA A 160 21.34 33.63 -14.90
C ALA A 160 19.99 34.17 -15.42
N SER A 161 19.44 33.60 -16.50
CA SER A 161 18.10 33.91 -17.03
C SER A 161 17.10 32.77 -16.79
N GLY A 162 17.51 31.71 -16.08
CA GLY A 162 16.66 30.57 -15.74
C GLY A 162 16.47 29.54 -16.86
N ASN A 163 17.31 29.58 -17.91
CA ASN A 163 17.22 28.63 -19.02
C ASN A 163 18.15 27.43 -18.85
N VAL A 164 17.62 26.24 -19.17
CA VAL A 164 18.35 24.96 -19.20
C VAL A 164 19.23 24.91 -20.44
N ILE A 165 20.56 24.91 -20.27
CA ILE A 165 21.48 24.72 -21.39
C ILE A 165 21.71 23.22 -21.58
N ASN A 166 21.15 22.65 -22.64
CA ASN A 166 21.44 21.28 -23.05
C ASN A 166 22.63 21.28 -24.03
N GLU A 167 23.83 20.90 -23.57
CA GLU A 167 25.04 20.89 -24.40
C GLU A 167 25.12 19.71 -25.41
N ALA A 168 24.05 18.92 -25.56
CA ALA A 168 24.05 17.73 -26.41
C ALA A 168 23.35 17.85 -27.79
N LEU A 169 22.81 19.03 -28.18
CA LEU A 169 22.03 19.13 -29.42
C LEU A 169 22.75 19.89 -30.57
N PRO A 170 22.91 19.31 -31.78
CA PRO A 170 23.34 20.02 -32.99
C PRO A 170 22.20 20.89 -33.55
N HIS A 171 22.55 22.05 -34.11
CA HIS A 171 21.61 23.00 -34.70
C HIS A 171 21.12 22.59 -36.10
N ASP A 172 19.83 22.71 -36.39
CA ASP A 172 19.31 22.78 -37.78
C ASP A 172 18.15 23.80 -37.91
N HIS A 173 18.11 24.46 -39.06
CA HIS A 173 17.18 25.51 -39.45
C HIS A 173 16.12 24.94 -40.41
N SER A 174 14.83 25.08 -40.10
CA SER A 174 13.84 25.57 -41.07
C SER A 174 12.47 25.82 -40.46
N ALA A 175 11.95 27.00 -40.77
CA ALA A 175 10.58 27.43 -40.56
C ALA A 175 9.66 26.89 -41.66
N THR A 176 8.38 26.66 -41.35
CA THR A 176 7.25 27.40 -41.95
C THR A 176 5.92 27.02 -41.30
N GLY A 177 5.07 28.02 -41.09
CA GLY A 177 3.90 27.97 -40.21
C GLY A 177 2.66 27.27 -40.76
N ALA A 178 1.72 27.00 -39.85
CA ALA A 178 0.29 26.98 -40.12
C ALA A 178 -0.45 27.58 -38.91
N SER A 179 -1.47 28.36 -39.23
CA SER A 179 -2.06 29.46 -38.46
C SER A 179 -3.12 29.06 -37.45
N VAL A 180 -3.19 29.87 -36.38
CA VAL A 180 -4.26 29.98 -35.38
C VAL A 180 -5.62 30.22 -36.05
N ALA A 181 -6.62 29.41 -35.72
CA ALA A 181 -8.03 29.68 -35.99
C ALA A 181 -8.73 30.05 -34.68
N GLN A 182 -9.17 31.30 -34.63
CA GLN A 182 -9.92 31.91 -33.53
C GLN A 182 -11.42 31.82 -33.85
N ALA A 183 -12.20 31.19 -32.98
CA ALA A 183 -13.66 31.28 -32.87
C ALA A 183 -14.03 30.86 -31.44
N SER A 184 -14.99 31.43 -30.71
CA SER A 184 -15.97 32.46 -30.96
C SER A 184 -16.45 32.93 -29.57
N THR A 185 -16.54 34.23 -29.32
CA THR A 185 -17.16 34.81 -28.12
C THR A 185 -18.67 34.56 -28.13
N GLY A 186 -19.09 33.47 -27.50
CA GLY A 186 -20.47 33.26 -27.06
C GLY A 186 -20.61 33.74 -25.61
N THR A 187 -21.51 34.69 -25.36
CA THR A 187 -21.87 35.20 -24.03
C THR A 187 -22.43 34.06 -23.16
N PRO A 188 -21.79 33.70 -22.03
CA PRO A 188 -22.43 32.84 -21.04
C PRO A 188 -23.22 33.74 -20.08
N SER A 189 -24.48 33.37 -19.93
CA SER A 189 -25.37 33.78 -18.86
C SER A 189 -24.66 33.79 -17.50
N THR A 190 -24.88 34.85 -16.75
CA THR A 190 -24.48 35.03 -15.36
C THR A 190 -25.18 33.99 -14.48
N ASP A 191 -24.55 32.84 -14.31
CA ASP A 191 -24.48 32.15 -13.03
C ASP A 191 -22.99 32.06 -12.70
N SER A 192 -22.55 32.89 -11.77
CA SER A 192 -21.20 32.82 -11.23
C SER A 192 -21.04 31.48 -10.52
N ALA A 193 -20.60 30.45 -11.24
CA ALA A 193 -20.04 29.26 -10.63
C ALA A 193 -18.87 29.74 -9.74
N VAL A 194 -19.00 29.50 -8.45
CA VAL A 194 -17.92 29.73 -7.48
C VAL A 194 -16.74 28.88 -7.96
N ILE A 195 -15.67 29.51 -8.47
CA ILE A 195 -14.41 28.79 -8.67
C ILE A 195 -13.88 28.48 -7.28
N THR A 196 -14.15 27.27 -6.80
CA THR A 196 -13.61 26.77 -5.54
C THR A 196 -12.14 26.43 -5.78
N THR A 197 -11.23 27.04 -5.04
CA THR A 197 -9.80 26.67 -5.05
C THR A 197 -9.54 25.31 -4.40
N ASP A 198 -10.57 24.72 -3.79
CA ASP A 198 -10.51 23.42 -3.14
C ASP A 198 -10.35 22.33 -4.20
N TRP A 199 -9.31 21.51 -4.03
CA TRP A 199 -8.99 20.34 -4.82
C TRP A 199 -8.55 19.24 -3.84
N PRO A 200 -8.98 17.98 -4.02
CA PRO A 200 -9.82 17.46 -5.10
C PRO A 200 -11.31 17.82 -4.97
N ARG A 201 -12.09 17.58 -6.03
CA ARG A 201 -13.54 17.88 -6.09
C ARG A 201 -14.33 16.68 -6.60
N PRO A 202 -15.60 16.51 -6.18
CA PRO A 202 -16.48 15.50 -6.76
C PRO A 202 -16.55 15.61 -8.28
N TYR A 203 -16.46 14.45 -8.93
CA TYR A 203 -16.44 14.31 -10.38
C TYR A 203 -17.63 13.49 -10.84
N ASP A 204 -18.34 14.00 -11.84
CA ASP A 204 -19.36 13.28 -12.59
C ASP A 204 -19.10 13.48 -14.08
N PRO A 205 -18.69 12.44 -14.83
CA PRO A 205 -18.42 12.55 -16.26
C PRO A 205 -19.64 13.04 -17.06
N ALA A 206 -20.87 12.79 -16.58
CA ALA A 206 -22.09 13.27 -17.24
C ALA A 206 -22.34 14.77 -17.05
N ALA A 207 -21.81 15.37 -15.98
CA ALA A 207 -21.94 16.79 -15.68
C ALA A 207 -20.85 17.65 -16.37
N GLY A 208 -19.79 17.01 -16.88
CA GLY A 208 -18.65 17.66 -17.51
C GLY A 208 -17.40 17.66 -16.61
N ILE A 209 -16.25 18.02 -17.19
CA ILE A 209 -14.95 17.98 -16.52
C ILE A 209 -14.58 19.39 -16.04
N ASP A 210 -14.54 19.62 -14.72
CA ASP A 210 -14.00 20.86 -14.12
C ASP A 210 -12.79 20.60 -13.23
N ILE A 211 -11.62 20.71 -13.85
CA ILE A 211 -10.30 20.59 -13.22
C ILE A 211 -9.55 21.93 -13.22
N SER A 212 -10.27 23.04 -13.41
CA SER A 212 -9.68 24.37 -13.52
C SER A 212 -9.36 25.00 -12.16
N GLY A 213 -8.50 26.02 -12.16
CA GLY A 213 -8.27 26.87 -10.98
C GLY A 213 -7.45 26.24 -9.84
N VAL A 214 -6.81 25.09 -10.08
CA VAL A 214 -5.99 24.40 -9.08
C VAL A 214 -4.63 25.09 -8.93
N PRO A 215 -4.24 25.54 -7.72
CA PRO A 215 -2.96 26.23 -7.51
C PRO A 215 -1.76 25.42 -7.96
N GLY A 216 -0.81 26.07 -8.65
CA GLY A 216 0.42 25.43 -9.13
C GLY A 216 0.28 24.63 -10.43
N VAL A 217 -0.93 24.51 -10.99
CA VAL A 217 -1.19 23.80 -12.24
C VAL A 217 -1.09 24.77 -13.42
N SER A 218 -0.26 24.43 -14.41
CA SER A 218 -0.16 25.17 -15.67
C SER A 218 -1.30 24.83 -16.63
N ILE A 219 -1.56 25.70 -17.60
CA ILE A 219 -2.58 25.46 -18.64
C ILE A 219 -2.27 24.16 -19.42
N ASP A 220 -1.00 23.92 -19.74
CA ASP A 220 -0.60 22.71 -20.48
C ASP A 220 -0.81 21.42 -19.65
N GLN A 221 -0.62 21.48 -18.33
CA GLN A 221 -0.92 20.38 -17.42
C GLN A 221 -2.43 20.11 -17.35
N GLU A 222 -3.24 21.16 -17.24
CA GLU A 222 -4.70 21.02 -17.24
C GLU A 222 -5.20 20.41 -18.55
N LEU A 223 -4.67 20.86 -19.70
CA LEU A 223 -5.05 20.33 -21.01
C LEU A 223 -4.68 18.85 -21.17
N ARG A 224 -3.46 18.44 -20.78
CA ARG A 224 -3.06 17.03 -20.81
C ARG A 224 -3.91 16.15 -19.90
N ALA A 225 -4.22 16.62 -18.70
CA ALA A 225 -5.08 15.91 -17.75
C ALA A 225 -6.51 15.75 -18.29
N ARG A 226 -7.06 16.82 -18.90
CA ARG A 226 -8.37 16.78 -19.56
C ARG A 226 -8.40 15.80 -20.71
N ASP A 227 -7.40 15.86 -21.59
CA ASP A 227 -7.27 14.96 -22.75
C ASP A 227 -7.20 13.49 -22.29
N LEU A 228 -6.46 13.21 -21.22
CA LEU A 228 -6.37 11.87 -20.62
C LEU A 228 -7.74 11.38 -20.11
N ILE A 229 -8.50 12.22 -19.40
CA ILE A 229 -9.85 11.88 -18.92
C ILE A 229 -10.78 11.61 -20.10
N GLU A 230 -10.84 12.52 -21.06
CA GLU A 230 -11.74 12.42 -22.22
C GLU A 230 -11.41 11.20 -23.11
N ALA A 231 -10.11 10.96 -23.35
CA ALA A 231 -9.66 9.77 -24.08
C ALA A 231 -10.01 8.48 -23.33
N SER A 232 -9.85 8.46 -22.01
CA SER A 232 -10.23 7.32 -21.17
C SER A 232 -11.72 7.03 -21.23
N GLN A 233 -12.57 8.05 -21.07
CA GLN A 233 -14.03 7.90 -21.20
C GLN A 233 -14.45 7.36 -22.57
N LYS A 234 -13.72 7.74 -23.63
CA LYS A 234 -14.01 7.31 -25.00
C LYS A 234 -13.55 5.89 -25.31
N MET A 235 -12.36 5.50 -24.84
CA MET A 235 -11.69 4.26 -25.28
C MET A 235 -11.96 3.08 -24.34
N LEU A 236 -11.97 3.32 -23.02
CA LEU A 236 -12.08 2.25 -22.03
C LEU A 236 -13.39 1.43 -22.11
N PRO A 237 -14.55 1.97 -22.51
CA PRO A 237 -15.77 1.18 -22.65
C PRO A 237 -15.65 -0.04 -23.58
N GLU A 238 -14.66 -0.09 -24.48
CA GLU A 238 -14.33 -1.29 -25.26
C GLU A 238 -14.05 -2.52 -24.37
N TRP A 239 -13.48 -2.30 -23.20
CA TRP A 239 -13.11 -3.34 -22.23
C TRP A 239 -14.17 -3.58 -21.15
N ALA A 240 -15.40 -3.08 -21.32
CA ALA A 240 -16.44 -3.19 -20.28
C ALA A 240 -16.82 -4.65 -19.94
N ASP A 241 -16.71 -5.58 -20.89
CA ASP A 241 -16.88 -7.02 -20.64
C ASP A 241 -15.53 -7.63 -20.20
N THR A 242 -15.51 -8.23 -19.00
CA THR A 242 -14.30 -8.86 -18.45
C THR A 242 -13.79 -10.00 -19.33
N LYS A 243 -14.66 -10.69 -20.08
CA LYS A 243 -14.22 -11.71 -21.04
C LYS A 243 -13.40 -11.12 -22.17
N THR A 244 -13.77 -9.94 -22.66
CA THR A 244 -13.02 -9.21 -23.69
C THR A 244 -11.67 -8.76 -23.13
N ALA A 245 -11.64 -8.22 -21.91
CA ALA A 245 -10.40 -7.85 -21.23
C ALA A 245 -9.45 -9.05 -21.03
N ILE A 246 -9.98 -10.20 -20.56
CA ILE A 246 -9.20 -11.44 -20.41
C ILE A 246 -8.64 -11.91 -21.76
N ALA A 247 -9.45 -11.88 -22.83
CA ALA A 247 -8.99 -12.21 -24.18
C ALA A 247 -7.92 -11.24 -24.69
N GLY A 248 -7.96 -9.98 -24.25
CA GLY A 248 -6.95 -8.95 -24.52
C GLY A 248 -5.67 -9.07 -23.68
N GLY A 249 -5.62 -9.97 -22.69
CA GLY A 249 -4.45 -10.24 -21.85
C GLY A 249 -4.48 -9.60 -20.46
N TRP A 250 -5.56 -8.90 -20.08
CA TRP A 250 -5.75 -8.40 -18.72
C TRP A 250 -6.25 -9.51 -17.81
N ASN A 251 -5.55 -9.77 -16.71
CA ASN A 251 -5.91 -10.83 -15.77
C ASN A 251 -6.22 -10.25 -14.40
N SER A 252 -7.29 -10.72 -13.78
CA SER A 252 -7.64 -10.35 -12.40
C SER A 252 -6.47 -10.65 -11.46
N ILE A 253 -6.23 -9.71 -10.54
CA ILE A 253 -5.30 -9.91 -9.42
C ILE A 253 -6.00 -10.47 -8.18
N GLY A 254 -7.30 -10.76 -8.24
CA GLY A 254 -8.03 -11.46 -7.19
C GLY A 254 -8.37 -10.61 -5.97
N ASP A 255 -8.52 -9.31 -6.14
CA ASP A 255 -8.77 -8.32 -5.10
C ASP A 255 -10.23 -7.83 -5.04
N ALA A 256 -11.16 -8.60 -5.63
CA ALA A 256 -12.57 -8.26 -5.69
C ALA A 256 -13.24 -8.00 -4.33
N SER A 257 -12.68 -8.52 -3.23
CA SER A 257 -13.14 -8.27 -1.86
C SER A 257 -12.96 -6.81 -1.40
N THR A 258 -12.28 -5.97 -2.18
CA THR A 258 -12.15 -4.53 -1.90
C THR A 258 -13.34 -3.71 -2.40
N GLY A 259 -14.35 -4.35 -3.00
CA GLY A 259 -15.43 -3.67 -3.74
C GLY A 259 -15.01 -3.22 -5.15
N PHE A 260 -13.72 -3.35 -5.48
CA PHE A 260 -13.16 -3.16 -6.82
C PHE A 260 -12.28 -4.36 -7.18
N GLU A 261 -12.22 -4.71 -8.46
CA GLU A 261 -11.33 -5.77 -8.95
C GLU A 261 -10.45 -5.21 -10.06
N HIS A 262 -9.13 -5.34 -9.90
CA HIS A 262 -8.16 -4.92 -10.88
C HIS A 262 -7.78 -6.07 -11.80
N TYR A 263 -7.79 -5.78 -13.10
CA TYR A 263 -7.30 -6.68 -14.12
C TYR A 263 -6.07 -6.03 -14.73
N ILE A 264 -4.90 -6.66 -14.56
CA ILE A 264 -3.61 -6.10 -14.99
C ILE A 264 -3.08 -6.85 -16.22
N ASN A 265 -2.63 -6.08 -17.22
CA ASN A 265 -1.84 -6.59 -18.34
C ASN A 265 -0.37 -6.18 -18.19
N ARG A 266 0.43 -7.10 -17.64
CA ARG A 266 1.84 -6.85 -17.31
C ARG A 266 2.74 -6.60 -18.52
N ALA A 267 2.32 -7.02 -19.71
CA ALA A 267 3.08 -6.75 -20.93
C ALA A 267 3.05 -5.26 -21.30
N LEU A 268 2.01 -4.53 -20.88
CA LEU A 268 1.84 -3.11 -21.19
C LEU A 268 2.68 -2.22 -20.26
N ILE A 269 2.99 -2.66 -19.04
CA ILE A 269 3.88 -1.92 -18.11
C ILE A 269 5.26 -1.63 -18.74
N GLU A 270 5.70 -2.49 -19.65
CA GLU A 270 7.02 -2.40 -20.30
C GLU A 270 6.95 -1.97 -21.78
N ASP A 271 5.80 -1.49 -22.27
CA ASP A 271 5.58 -1.23 -23.70
C ASP A 271 5.95 0.19 -24.17
N ASP A 272 6.58 0.97 -23.27
CA ASP A 272 7.02 2.35 -23.46
C ASP A 272 5.90 3.35 -23.77
N LYS A 273 4.62 2.97 -23.60
CA LYS A 273 3.51 3.91 -23.61
C LYS A 273 3.30 4.49 -22.22
N PHE A 274 2.92 5.76 -22.19
CA PHE A 274 2.74 6.49 -20.95
C PHE A 274 1.38 7.16 -20.95
N LEU A 275 0.54 6.80 -19.98
CA LEU A 275 -0.83 7.33 -19.83
C LEU A 275 -1.62 7.24 -21.15
N ASP A 276 -1.58 6.07 -21.81
CA ASP A 276 -2.28 5.83 -23.09
C ASP A 276 -3.56 5.00 -22.89
N PRO A 277 -4.77 5.59 -22.97
CA PRO A 277 -6.02 4.86 -22.77
C PRO A 277 -6.33 3.78 -23.83
N ALA A 278 -5.59 3.73 -24.94
CA ALA A 278 -5.69 2.64 -25.91
C ALA A 278 -4.98 1.36 -25.44
N ALA A 279 -4.10 1.47 -24.44
CA ALA A 279 -3.33 0.36 -23.88
C ALA A 279 -3.10 0.53 -22.36
N PRO A 280 -4.17 0.63 -21.53
CA PRO A 280 -4.01 0.82 -20.10
C PRO A 280 -3.38 -0.40 -19.43
N GLU A 281 -2.46 -0.21 -18.49
CA GLU A 281 -1.80 -1.32 -17.80
C GLU A 281 -2.76 -2.08 -16.88
N SER A 282 -3.79 -1.41 -16.37
CA SER A 282 -4.82 -2.00 -15.52
C SER A 282 -6.22 -1.42 -15.79
N LEU A 283 -7.21 -2.31 -15.74
CA LEU A 283 -8.64 -2.01 -15.80
C LEU A 283 -9.26 -2.26 -14.43
N VAL A 284 -10.09 -1.33 -13.95
CA VAL A 284 -10.69 -1.38 -12.61
C VAL A 284 -12.20 -1.51 -12.71
N TYR A 285 -12.72 -2.62 -12.19
CA TYR A 285 -14.15 -2.92 -12.20
C TYR A 285 -14.72 -2.76 -10.79
N GLN A 286 -15.81 -2.01 -10.66
CA GLN A 286 -16.62 -2.07 -9.46
C GLN A 286 -17.30 -3.44 -9.36
N VAL A 287 -17.25 -4.00 -8.17
CA VAL A 287 -17.80 -5.31 -7.80
C VAL A 287 -19.18 -5.10 -7.18
N ASP A 288 -20.17 -5.83 -7.70
CA ASP A 288 -21.51 -5.92 -7.13
C ASP A 288 -21.95 -7.39 -7.25
N GLY A 289 -21.64 -8.18 -6.22
CA GLY A 289 -21.70 -9.64 -6.28
C GLY A 289 -20.85 -10.21 -7.42
N ASP A 290 -21.48 -10.93 -8.36
CA ASP A 290 -20.80 -11.47 -9.55
C ASP A 290 -20.66 -10.45 -10.69
N LYS A 291 -21.31 -9.29 -10.59
CA LYS A 291 -21.26 -8.27 -11.62
C LYS A 291 -19.94 -7.51 -11.53
N ARG A 292 -19.39 -7.18 -12.69
CA ARG A 292 -18.20 -6.34 -12.86
C ARG A 292 -18.58 -5.18 -13.77
N THR A 293 -18.49 -3.95 -13.27
CA THR A 293 -18.76 -2.74 -14.03
C THR A 293 -17.47 -1.96 -14.18
N LEU A 294 -16.98 -1.74 -15.40
CA LEU A 294 -15.77 -0.96 -15.62
C LEU A 294 -16.02 0.50 -15.20
N VAL A 295 -15.22 1.01 -14.28
CA VAL A 295 -15.40 2.35 -13.69
C VAL A 295 -14.16 3.22 -13.76
N SER A 296 -12.98 2.61 -13.93
CA SER A 296 -11.71 3.32 -13.95
C SER A 296 -10.64 2.50 -14.70
N ALA A 297 -9.58 3.17 -15.14
CA ALA A 297 -8.31 2.52 -15.44
C ALA A 297 -7.27 2.96 -14.40
N MET A 298 -6.34 2.07 -14.10
CA MET A 298 -5.17 2.39 -13.29
C MET A 298 -3.94 2.31 -14.21
N PHE A 299 -3.34 3.46 -14.48
CA PHE A 299 -2.13 3.51 -15.27
C PHE A 299 -0.93 3.24 -14.37
N ILE A 300 -0.05 2.37 -14.81
CA ILE A 300 1.09 1.92 -14.04
C ILE A 300 2.34 2.36 -14.77
N ALA A 301 3.13 3.22 -14.14
CA ALA A 301 4.40 3.65 -14.66
C ALA A 301 5.33 2.45 -14.85
N LYS A 302 6.22 2.57 -15.84
CA LYS A 302 7.23 1.56 -16.16
C LYS A 302 8.06 1.20 -14.92
N THR A 303 8.44 -0.07 -14.83
CA THR A 303 9.24 -0.56 -13.70
C THR A 303 10.54 0.24 -13.54
N GLY A 304 10.77 0.77 -12.34
CA GLY A 304 11.95 1.55 -12.00
C GLY A 304 11.81 3.07 -12.17
N VAL A 305 10.66 3.56 -12.66
CA VAL A 305 10.32 4.98 -12.58
C VAL A 305 9.91 5.31 -11.15
N ALA A 306 10.61 6.27 -10.54
CA ALA A 306 10.33 6.69 -9.17
C ALA A 306 9.00 7.45 -9.09
N ILE A 307 8.32 7.37 -7.94
CA ILE A 307 7.03 8.04 -7.70
C ILE A 307 7.08 9.57 -7.85
N ASP A 308 8.26 10.16 -7.64
CA ASP A 308 8.55 11.59 -7.74
C ASP A 308 9.28 11.96 -9.04
N ASP A 309 9.35 11.05 -10.01
CA ASP A 309 9.97 11.31 -11.29
C ASP A 309 9.26 12.50 -12.01
N PRO A 310 10.01 13.51 -12.49
CA PRO A 310 9.45 14.68 -13.16
C PRO A 310 8.52 14.32 -14.33
N THR A 311 8.78 13.25 -15.06
CA THR A 311 7.90 12.80 -16.16
C THR A 311 6.50 12.41 -15.68
N LEU A 312 6.37 11.95 -14.43
CA LEU A 312 5.11 11.62 -13.79
C LEU A 312 4.43 12.88 -13.21
N ILE A 313 5.15 13.62 -12.36
CA ILE A 313 4.58 14.75 -11.61
C ILE A 313 4.33 15.97 -12.50
N ASP A 314 5.13 16.20 -13.54
CA ASP A 314 4.94 17.34 -14.45
C ASP A 314 3.79 17.11 -15.45
N PHE A 315 3.30 15.87 -15.61
CA PHE A 315 2.25 15.56 -16.58
C PHE A 315 0.99 16.39 -16.29
N ALA A 316 0.51 16.39 -15.04
CA ALA A 316 -0.67 17.13 -14.62
C ALA A 316 -0.46 17.98 -13.36
N GLY A 317 0.75 18.02 -12.79
CA GLY A 317 1.04 18.77 -11.57
C GLY A 317 0.11 18.38 -10.43
N ASN A 318 -0.35 19.37 -9.68
CA ASN A 318 -1.22 19.18 -8.50
C ASN A 318 -2.63 18.65 -8.82
N LEU A 319 -2.96 18.32 -10.08
CA LEU A 319 -4.20 17.62 -10.42
C LEU A 319 -4.13 16.12 -10.14
N MET A 320 -2.94 15.53 -10.25
CA MET A 320 -2.75 14.08 -10.12
C MET A 320 -1.78 13.80 -8.98
N GLN A 321 -2.14 12.84 -8.14
CA GLN A 321 -1.23 12.27 -7.16
C GLN A 321 -0.89 10.85 -7.58
N TRP A 322 0.40 10.58 -7.71
CA TRP A 322 0.91 9.23 -7.91
C TRP A 322 1.05 8.54 -6.56
N HIS A 323 0.78 7.24 -6.52
CA HIS A 323 1.02 6.38 -5.35
C HIS A 323 1.67 5.05 -5.75
N ILE A 324 2.19 4.33 -4.76
CA ILE A 324 2.77 2.99 -4.91
C ILE A 324 2.15 2.02 -3.91
N HIS A 325 2.18 0.74 -4.28
CA HIS A 325 1.81 -0.35 -3.38
C HIS A 325 3.03 -1.17 -3.03
N ASP A 326 3.70 -0.81 -1.93
CA ASP A 326 4.75 -1.65 -1.40
C ASP A 326 4.25 -2.64 -0.34
N ASN A 327 3.03 -2.47 0.17
CA ASN A 327 2.39 -3.33 1.16
C ASN A 327 1.75 -4.61 0.58
N LEU A 328 1.61 -4.73 -0.74
CA LEU A 328 0.92 -5.86 -1.36
C LEU A 328 1.81 -7.11 -1.44
N CYS A 329 1.24 -8.25 -1.03
CA CYS A 329 1.88 -9.55 -1.08
C CYS A 329 1.22 -10.44 -2.15
N TRP A 330 2.05 -11.06 -2.97
CA TRP A 330 1.63 -11.74 -4.19
C TRP A 330 1.91 -13.24 -4.13
N LYS A 331 1.04 -14.02 -4.77
CA LYS A 331 1.23 -15.46 -5.02
C LYS A 331 0.87 -15.80 -6.46
N LEU A 332 1.35 -16.95 -6.92
CA LEU A 332 0.95 -17.48 -8.22
C LEU A 332 -0.23 -18.44 -8.06
N LYS A 333 -1.35 -18.13 -8.71
CA LYS A 333 -2.52 -19.01 -8.83
C LYS A 333 -2.66 -19.39 -10.30
N ASN A 334 -2.43 -20.67 -10.63
CA ASN A 334 -2.45 -21.18 -12.01
C ASN A 334 -1.54 -20.41 -12.98
N GLY A 335 -0.38 -19.93 -12.49
CA GLY A 335 0.58 -19.16 -13.29
C GLY A 335 0.25 -17.66 -13.41
N ILE A 336 -0.87 -17.20 -12.85
CA ILE A 336 -1.25 -15.78 -12.80
C ILE A 336 -0.89 -15.23 -11.43
N ALA A 337 -0.27 -14.04 -11.40
CA ALA A 337 0.04 -13.33 -10.17
C ALA A 337 -1.22 -12.69 -9.59
N VAL A 338 -1.60 -13.11 -8.39
CA VAL A 338 -2.75 -12.61 -7.63
C VAL A 338 -2.29 -12.13 -6.27
N ILE A 339 -3.07 -11.23 -5.67
CA ILE A 339 -2.90 -10.78 -4.30
C ILE A 339 -3.17 -11.97 -3.37
N GLY A 340 -2.26 -12.20 -2.43
CA GLY A 340 -2.36 -13.22 -1.39
C GLY A 340 -2.45 -12.63 0.01
N GLY A 341 -2.45 -11.29 0.13
CA GLY A 341 -2.59 -10.55 1.37
C GLY A 341 -1.79 -9.25 1.34
N ILE A 342 -1.67 -8.61 2.50
CA ILE A 342 -0.84 -7.42 2.72
C ILE A 342 0.21 -7.71 3.78
N THR A 343 1.19 -6.82 3.88
CA THR A 343 2.26 -6.94 4.86
C THR A 343 1.77 -6.64 6.28
N ASP A 344 2.27 -7.38 7.26
CA ASP A 344 2.04 -7.07 8.68
C ASP A 344 2.72 -5.76 9.12
N ALA A 345 2.53 -5.36 10.38
CA ALA A 345 3.15 -4.16 10.96
C ALA A 345 4.69 -4.19 10.97
N ALA A 346 5.31 -5.38 10.89
CA ALA A 346 6.75 -5.55 10.77
C ALA A 346 7.21 -5.63 9.30
N GLY A 347 6.30 -5.51 8.34
CA GLY A 347 6.55 -5.55 6.91
C GLY A 347 6.65 -6.95 6.31
N ASN A 348 6.28 -8.01 7.03
CA ASN A 348 6.36 -9.38 6.52
C ASN A 348 5.10 -9.76 5.73
N CYS A 349 5.29 -10.55 4.68
CA CYS A 349 4.19 -11.10 3.90
C CYS A 349 3.64 -12.40 4.51
N PRO A 350 2.33 -12.68 4.35
CA PRO A 350 1.74 -13.96 4.74
C PRO A 350 2.46 -15.16 4.14
N ALA A 351 2.44 -16.29 4.84
CA ALA A 351 3.13 -17.49 4.40
C ALA A 351 2.71 -17.92 2.98
N GLY A 352 3.69 -18.22 2.12
CA GLY A 352 3.43 -18.60 0.73
C GLY A 352 3.19 -17.42 -0.24
N THR A 353 3.33 -16.19 0.24
CA THR A 353 3.28 -14.98 -0.58
C THR A 353 4.61 -14.22 -0.52
N VAL A 354 4.85 -13.35 -1.50
CA VAL A 354 6.08 -12.54 -1.58
C VAL A 354 5.73 -11.10 -1.92
N ARG A 355 6.52 -10.15 -1.43
CA ARG A 355 6.45 -8.76 -1.85
C ARG A 355 7.08 -8.64 -3.23
N ALA A 356 6.28 -8.83 -4.28
CA ALA A 356 6.71 -8.75 -5.68
C ALA A 356 5.92 -7.65 -6.39
N GLY A 357 6.54 -6.82 -7.23
CA GLY A 357 5.84 -5.70 -7.89
C GLY A 357 5.67 -4.44 -7.03
N ALA A 358 6.38 -4.35 -5.91
CA ALA A 358 6.48 -3.10 -5.15
C ALA A 358 7.23 -2.03 -5.97
N GLY A 359 6.72 -0.80 -5.95
CA GLY A 359 7.45 0.39 -6.40
C GLY A 359 7.04 0.97 -7.75
N ASN A 360 6.13 0.36 -8.50
CA ASN A 360 5.60 0.99 -9.71
C ASN A 360 4.62 2.09 -9.31
N ALA A 361 4.92 3.34 -9.65
CA ALA A 361 4.03 4.45 -9.44
C ALA A 361 2.76 4.27 -10.29
N MET A 362 1.61 4.54 -9.72
CA MET A 362 0.34 4.40 -10.41
C MET A 362 -0.61 5.54 -10.10
N VAL A 363 -1.54 5.75 -11.01
CA VAL A 363 -2.61 6.74 -10.90
C VAL A 363 -3.87 6.20 -11.54
N HIS A 364 -5.00 6.49 -10.92
CA HIS A 364 -6.30 6.08 -11.42
C HIS A 364 -6.91 7.17 -12.29
N VAL A 365 -7.70 6.79 -13.28
CA VAL A 365 -8.49 7.71 -14.11
C VAL A 365 -9.92 7.18 -14.21
N TRP A 366 -10.82 7.84 -13.51
CA TRP A 366 -12.22 7.43 -13.40
C TRP A 366 -13.02 7.83 -14.66
N ILE A 367 -13.80 6.87 -15.17
CA ILE A 367 -14.79 7.08 -16.24
C ILE A 367 -16.23 7.01 -15.72
N ALA A 368 -16.38 6.83 -14.41
CA ALA A 368 -17.64 6.88 -13.67
C ALA A 368 -17.55 7.99 -12.61
N PRO A 369 -18.68 8.41 -12.01
CA PRO A 369 -18.67 9.39 -10.93
C PRO A 369 -17.78 8.96 -9.76
N HIS A 370 -16.99 9.89 -9.24
CA HIS A 370 -16.13 9.65 -8.08
C HIS A 370 -16.10 10.86 -7.13
N PRO A 371 -16.34 10.68 -5.82
CA PRO A 371 -16.45 11.79 -4.87
C PRO A 371 -15.15 12.58 -4.66
N CYS A 372 -13.99 11.93 -4.85
CA CYS A 372 -12.67 12.56 -4.69
C CYS A 372 -12.03 12.98 -6.03
N GLY A 373 -12.84 13.10 -7.08
CA GLY A 373 -12.36 13.60 -8.37
C GLY A 373 -11.89 12.52 -9.35
N PRO A 374 -11.51 12.95 -10.57
CA PRO A 374 -11.25 12.04 -11.69
C PRO A 374 -9.97 11.23 -11.54
N PHE A 375 -9.05 11.64 -10.64
CA PHE A 375 -7.76 11.00 -10.43
C PHE A 375 -7.60 10.33 -9.05
N ALA A 376 -8.73 10.11 -8.36
CA ALA A 376 -8.71 9.55 -7.02
C ALA A 376 -8.16 8.12 -6.98
N ALA A 377 -7.34 7.82 -5.98
CA ALA A 377 -6.98 6.45 -5.64
C ALA A 377 -8.19 5.70 -5.08
N LEU A 378 -8.07 4.38 -4.93
CA LEU A 378 -8.95 3.68 -4.01
C LEU A 378 -8.68 4.14 -2.57
N GLU A 379 -9.60 3.91 -1.65
CA GLU A 379 -9.42 4.31 -0.25
C GLU A 379 -8.94 3.13 0.62
N GLY A 380 -8.54 3.41 1.87
CA GLY A 380 -7.97 2.43 2.79
C GLY A 380 -6.67 1.79 2.31
N ASN A 381 -6.52 0.47 2.47
CA ASN A 381 -5.32 -0.28 2.05
C ASN A 381 -5.07 -0.22 0.52
N GLY A 382 -6.12 0.10 -0.24
CA GLY A 382 -6.10 0.30 -1.70
C GLY A 382 -5.56 1.67 -2.12
N ALA A 383 -5.39 2.64 -1.21
CA ALA A 383 -4.87 3.96 -1.54
C ALA A 383 -3.38 3.97 -1.87
N GLY A 384 -2.65 2.93 -1.46
CA GLY A 384 -1.20 2.90 -1.56
C GLY A 384 -0.54 4.05 -0.78
N ARG A 385 0.74 4.26 -1.01
CA ARG A 385 1.53 5.33 -0.39
C ARG A 385 1.90 6.38 -1.45
N ALA A 386 1.69 7.65 -1.15
CA ALA A 386 2.20 8.78 -1.94
C ALA A 386 3.56 9.28 -1.42
N ASN A 387 4.21 10.19 -2.16
CA ASN A 387 5.42 10.88 -1.70
C ASN A 387 5.12 12.09 -0.78
N VAL A 388 3.86 12.30 -0.45
CA VAL A 388 3.37 13.34 0.48
C VAL A 388 2.59 12.67 1.60
N SER A 389 2.36 13.37 2.70
CA SER A 389 1.53 12.82 3.78
C SER A 389 0.09 12.61 3.31
N ASP A 390 -0.65 11.68 3.92
CA ASP A 390 -2.07 11.46 3.56
C ASP A 390 -2.90 12.73 3.66
N ALA A 391 -2.56 13.61 4.60
CA ALA A 391 -3.20 14.92 4.74
C ALA A 391 -3.02 15.82 3.51
N GLU A 392 -1.92 15.67 2.76
CA GLU A 392 -1.52 16.45 1.58
C GLU A 392 -1.89 15.82 0.24
N ARG A 393 -2.38 14.58 0.26
CA ARG A 393 -2.71 13.84 -0.96
C ARG A 393 -3.95 14.40 -1.64
N VAL A 394 -3.83 14.64 -2.94
CA VAL A 394 -4.92 15.13 -3.80
C VAL A 394 -5.68 14.02 -4.54
N ASP A 395 -5.32 12.76 -4.32
CA ASP A 395 -6.04 11.57 -4.83
C ASP A 395 -6.92 10.90 -3.75
N MET A 396 -7.05 11.51 -2.58
CA MET A 396 -7.95 11.08 -1.50
C MET A 396 -9.03 12.14 -1.25
N CYS A 397 -10.16 11.78 -0.66
CA CYS A 397 -11.25 12.72 -0.33
C CYS A 397 -10.92 13.75 0.78
N ASN A 398 -9.63 13.98 1.08
CA ASN A 398 -9.20 14.86 2.16
C ASN A 398 -9.40 16.35 1.78
N VAL A 399 -10.03 17.13 2.66
CA VAL A 399 -10.16 18.60 2.55
C VAL A 399 -10.15 19.19 3.99
N PRO A 400 -9.51 20.36 4.30
CA PRO A 400 -8.90 21.39 3.45
C PRO A 400 -7.42 21.74 3.72
N HIS A 401 -6.74 22.24 2.67
CA HIS A 401 -5.46 22.95 2.72
C HIS A 401 -5.64 24.46 2.80
N ASP A 402 -5.10 25.11 3.84
CA ASP A 402 -5.01 26.57 3.91
C ASP A 402 -3.72 27.06 3.21
N HIS A 403 -3.87 27.78 2.10
CA HIS A 403 -2.78 28.49 1.45
C HIS A 403 -3.14 29.97 1.30
N SER A 404 -2.61 30.83 2.18
CA SER A 404 -2.30 32.20 1.79
C SER A 404 -1.04 32.75 2.49
N GLY A 405 0.08 32.65 1.78
CA GLY A 405 1.21 33.55 1.98
C GLY A 405 1.01 34.82 1.16
N SER A 406 0.53 35.90 1.78
CA SER A 406 0.83 37.26 1.33
C SER A 406 0.87 38.22 2.51
N THR A 407 2.06 38.77 2.72
CA THR A 407 2.38 39.82 3.68
C THR A 407 1.49 41.04 3.49
N THR A 408 0.58 41.30 4.43
CA THR A 408 0.31 42.66 4.92
C THR A 408 -0.13 42.59 6.37
N SER A 409 0.67 43.19 7.25
CA SER A 409 0.38 43.33 8.67
C SER A 409 -0.85 44.21 8.89
N THR A 410 -1.92 43.62 9.41
CA THR A 410 -2.84 44.31 10.32
C THR A 410 -3.29 43.33 11.38
N ASN A 411 -2.79 43.55 12.60
CA ASN A 411 -3.24 42.90 13.82
C ASN A 411 -4.77 42.94 13.90
N THR A 412 -5.41 41.79 13.78
CA THR A 412 -6.72 41.55 14.37
C THR A 412 -6.70 40.13 14.91
N THR A 413 -6.40 40.07 16.21
CA THR A 413 -6.55 38.96 17.16
C THR A 413 -7.07 37.64 16.62
N ALA A 414 -6.21 36.63 16.73
CA ALA A 414 -6.58 35.24 16.86
C ALA A 414 -7.86 35.08 17.69
N SER A 415 -8.89 34.46 17.10
CA SER A 415 -9.80 33.65 17.90
C SER A 415 -9.10 32.32 18.13
N THR A 416 -8.13 32.34 19.05
CA THR A 416 -7.88 31.19 19.90
C THR A 416 -9.22 30.86 20.54
N SER A 417 -9.92 29.86 20.00
CA SER A 417 -10.77 29.07 20.87
C SER A 417 -9.87 28.51 21.98
N PRO A 418 -10.32 28.51 23.24
CA PRO A 418 -9.52 28.03 24.36
C PRO A 418 -9.03 26.61 24.08
N PRO A 419 -7.97 26.13 24.77
CA PRO A 419 -7.71 24.70 24.83
C PRO A 419 -8.96 24.08 25.45
N THR A 420 -9.84 23.52 24.63
CA THR A 420 -10.99 22.82 25.15
C THR A 420 -10.42 21.52 25.67
N THR A 421 -10.31 21.43 26.99
CA THR A 421 -10.12 20.19 27.73
C THR A 421 -11.39 19.33 27.60
N ALA A 422 -11.87 19.13 26.37
CA ALA A 422 -12.94 18.21 26.04
C ALA A 422 -12.28 17.01 25.38
N ALA A 423 -12.60 15.81 25.90
CA ALA A 423 -12.19 14.57 25.29
C ALA A 423 -12.61 14.52 23.81
N PRO A 424 -11.85 13.84 22.93
CA PRO A 424 -12.27 13.61 21.56
C PRO A 424 -13.67 12.99 21.54
N THR A 425 -14.58 13.60 20.79
CA THR A 425 -15.95 13.09 20.61
C THR A 425 -16.05 12.52 19.20
N TYR A 426 -16.60 11.32 19.04
CA TYR A 426 -16.75 10.67 17.73
C TYR A 426 -17.51 11.50 16.69
N ASN A 427 -18.35 12.45 17.11
CA ASN A 427 -19.16 13.33 16.23
C ASN A 427 -19.88 12.57 15.10
N ASP A 428 -20.30 11.35 15.39
CA ASP A 428 -20.95 10.48 14.43
C ASP A 428 -22.39 10.94 14.21
N THR A 429 -22.72 11.31 12.98
CA THR A 429 -24.07 11.73 12.57
C THR A 429 -24.84 10.62 11.87
N GLY A 430 -24.22 9.46 11.63
CA GLY A 430 -24.79 8.38 10.83
C GLY A 430 -24.64 8.62 9.33
N ALA A 431 -23.93 9.68 8.94
CA ALA A 431 -23.54 9.89 7.55
C ALA A 431 -22.64 8.76 7.07
N THR A 432 -22.65 8.48 5.76
CA THR A 432 -21.83 7.41 5.19
C THR A 432 -20.34 7.59 5.50
N ARG A 433 -19.86 8.83 5.58
CA ARG A 433 -18.49 9.16 6.01
C ARG A 433 -18.48 9.83 7.38
N ILE A 434 -17.40 9.62 8.12
CA ILE A 434 -17.12 10.19 9.44
C ILE A 434 -15.64 10.58 9.51
N SER A 435 -15.31 11.59 10.31
CA SER A 435 -13.92 11.88 10.68
C SER A 435 -13.70 11.48 12.14
N LEU A 436 -12.71 10.62 12.36
CA LEU A 436 -12.26 10.09 13.64
C LEU A 436 -10.94 10.76 14.08
N ALA A 437 -10.68 11.98 13.63
CA ALA A 437 -9.45 12.71 13.94
C ALA A 437 -9.37 13.13 15.41
N GLY A 438 -8.14 13.15 15.95
CA GLY A 438 -7.86 13.74 17.26
C GLY A 438 -7.97 12.80 18.46
N PHE A 439 -8.06 11.49 18.25
CA PHE A 439 -7.95 10.50 19.33
C PHE A 439 -6.47 10.23 19.68
N ASP A 440 -6.12 10.38 20.96
CA ASP A 440 -4.76 10.14 21.44
C ASP A 440 -4.32 8.68 21.20
N GLY A 441 -3.13 8.49 20.63
CA GLY A 441 -2.55 7.17 20.39
C GLY A 441 -3.05 6.45 19.13
N VAL A 442 -3.96 7.07 18.36
CA VAL A 442 -4.42 6.57 17.07
C VAL A 442 -3.53 7.11 15.96
N THR A 443 -2.94 6.25 15.13
CA THR A 443 -2.18 6.69 13.95
C THR A 443 -3.10 7.13 12.82
N ALA A 444 -2.59 7.92 11.87
CA ALA A 444 -3.36 8.34 10.71
C ALA A 444 -3.84 7.12 9.89
N GLU A 445 -3.02 6.07 9.80
CA GLU A 445 -3.38 4.84 9.08
C GLU A 445 -4.48 4.05 9.81
N GLN A 446 -4.45 4.01 11.15
CA GLN A 446 -5.51 3.41 11.96
C GLN A 446 -6.82 4.19 11.80
N GLN A 447 -6.74 5.52 11.83
CA GLN A 447 -7.90 6.38 11.58
C GLN A 447 -8.50 6.10 10.19
N ALA A 448 -7.68 6.10 9.14
CA ALA A 448 -8.15 5.90 7.76
C ALA A 448 -8.78 4.51 7.54
N ARG A 449 -8.18 3.44 8.08
CA ARG A 449 -8.77 2.08 7.99
C ARG A 449 -10.11 1.98 8.71
N ALA A 450 -10.22 2.63 9.88
CA ALA A 450 -11.46 2.67 10.65
C ALA A 450 -12.56 3.47 9.91
N GLU A 451 -12.24 4.65 9.40
CA GLU A 451 -13.18 5.46 8.60
C GLU A 451 -13.63 4.72 7.33
N GLU A 452 -12.73 4.01 6.66
CA GLU A 452 -13.05 3.24 5.45
C GLU A 452 -13.97 2.06 5.73
N LEU A 453 -13.69 1.28 6.79
CA LEU A 453 -14.57 0.17 7.17
C LEU A 453 -15.99 0.67 7.50
N ILE A 454 -16.11 1.84 8.15
CA ILE A 454 -17.41 2.48 8.39
C ILE A 454 -18.07 2.88 7.08
N TYR A 455 -17.33 3.52 6.18
CA TYR A 455 -17.86 3.98 4.90
C TYR A 455 -18.40 2.82 4.06
N GLN A 456 -17.61 1.76 3.89
CA GLN A 456 -18.01 0.57 3.14
C GLN A 456 -19.19 -0.13 3.81
N THR A 457 -19.17 -0.28 5.14
CA THR A 457 -20.28 -0.87 5.89
C THR A 457 -21.57 -0.06 5.70
N ARG A 458 -21.53 1.27 5.84
CA ARG A 458 -22.71 2.13 5.67
C ARG A 458 -23.23 2.16 4.24
N THR A 459 -22.37 1.93 3.25
CA THR A 459 -22.72 1.91 1.83
C THR A 459 -23.33 0.58 1.41
N ILE A 460 -22.72 -0.53 1.82
CA ILE A 460 -23.03 -1.88 1.30
C ILE A 460 -24.10 -2.57 2.15
N LEU A 461 -24.00 -2.49 3.48
CA LEU A 461 -24.85 -3.25 4.39
C LEU A 461 -26.36 -2.99 4.23
N PRO A 462 -26.86 -1.82 3.77
CA PRO A 462 -28.27 -1.64 3.41
C PRO A 462 -28.83 -2.69 2.44
N LYS A 463 -27.99 -3.43 1.69
CA LYS A 463 -28.43 -4.58 0.90
C LYS A 463 -29.12 -5.67 1.73
N PHE A 464 -28.80 -5.78 3.03
CA PHE A 464 -29.40 -6.72 3.98
C PHE A 464 -30.49 -6.08 4.87
N ALA A 465 -31.17 -5.04 4.39
CA ALA A 465 -32.01 -4.14 5.21
C ALA A 465 -33.09 -4.80 6.08
N THR A 466 -33.51 -6.04 5.80
CA THR A 466 -34.59 -6.73 6.53
C THR A 466 -34.21 -8.14 6.95
N PRO A 467 -34.79 -8.68 8.04
CA PRO A 467 -34.59 -10.08 8.43
C PRO A 467 -34.94 -11.08 7.33
N GLU A 468 -35.95 -10.78 6.52
CA GLU A 468 -36.35 -11.63 5.39
C GLU A 468 -35.22 -11.76 4.37
N ILE A 469 -34.59 -10.64 3.99
CA ILE A 469 -33.42 -10.65 3.11
C ILE A 469 -32.26 -11.38 3.79
N ALA A 470 -31.97 -11.09 5.07
CA ALA A 470 -30.90 -11.79 5.79
C ALA A 470 -31.08 -13.32 5.76
N LEU A 471 -32.31 -13.81 5.96
CA LEU A 471 -32.62 -15.24 5.88
C LEU A 471 -32.39 -15.82 4.47
N GLU A 472 -32.67 -15.07 3.41
CA GLU A 472 -32.39 -15.47 2.02
C GLU A 472 -30.90 -15.65 1.74
N TYR A 473 -30.05 -14.87 2.41
CA TYR A 473 -28.59 -14.97 2.34
C TYR A 473 -27.99 -16.00 3.32
N GLY A 474 -28.82 -16.78 4.01
CA GLY A 474 -28.38 -17.86 4.89
C GLY A 474 -28.06 -17.43 6.33
N PHE A 475 -28.35 -16.19 6.70
CA PHE A 475 -28.23 -15.76 8.10
C PHE A 475 -29.34 -16.38 8.95
N THR A 476 -29.04 -16.68 10.21
CA THR A 476 -30.03 -17.24 11.15
C THR A 476 -30.02 -16.47 12.47
N SER A 477 -31.22 -16.14 12.97
CA SER A 477 -31.35 -15.45 14.26
C SER A 477 -30.92 -16.34 15.42
N ILE A 478 -30.14 -15.76 16.34
CA ILE A 478 -29.81 -16.40 17.62
C ILE A 478 -30.88 -16.17 18.70
N GLN A 479 -32.00 -15.53 18.35
CA GLN A 479 -33.18 -15.27 19.18
C GLN A 479 -32.90 -14.47 20.45
N ASP A 480 -32.00 -13.50 20.38
CA ASP A 480 -31.60 -12.65 21.49
C ASP A 480 -32.32 -11.29 21.52
N ALA A 481 -33.36 -11.10 20.70
CA ALA A 481 -34.17 -9.88 20.58
C ALA A 481 -34.60 -9.21 21.90
N SER A 482 -34.68 -9.96 23.00
CA SER A 482 -34.97 -9.43 24.33
C SER A 482 -33.93 -8.45 24.87
N THR A 483 -32.74 -8.39 24.27
CA THR A 483 -31.68 -7.43 24.63
C THR A 483 -31.91 -6.04 24.05
N GLY A 484 -32.91 -5.88 23.17
CA GLY A 484 -33.14 -4.65 22.40
C GLY A 484 -32.49 -4.67 21.01
N VAL A 485 -31.64 -5.65 20.75
CA VAL A 485 -31.12 -5.98 19.42
C VAL A 485 -31.28 -7.47 19.16
N GLU A 486 -31.30 -7.88 17.90
CA GLU A 486 -31.35 -9.28 17.48
C GLU A 486 -30.24 -9.55 16.47
N HIS A 487 -29.38 -10.54 16.77
CA HIS A 487 -28.28 -10.92 15.90
C HIS A 487 -28.70 -12.05 14.97
N TYR A 488 -28.33 -11.89 13.70
CA TYR A 488 -28.50 -12.86 12.64
C TYR A 488 -27.11 -13.24 12.15
N ILE A 489 -26.72 -14.50 12.31
CA ILE A 489 -25.36 -14.97 12.03
C ILE A 489 -25.37 -15.90 10.82
N ASN A 490 -24.43 -15.67 9.90
CA ASN A 490 -24.10 -16.62 8.84
C ASN A 490 -22.92 -17.48 9.27
N TRP A 491 -23.23 -18.64 9.85
CA TRP A 491 -22.24 -19.56 10.41
C TRP A 491 -21.23 -20.11 9.39
N SER A 492 -21.57 -20.07 8.10
CA SER A 492 -20.68 -20.56 7.04
C SER A 492 -19.59 -19.56 6.64
N TRP A 493 -19.77 -18.27 7.00
CA TRP A 493 -18.85 -17.19 6.63
C TRP A 493 -17.77 -16.94 7.68
N ILE A 494 -17.96 -17.35 8.94
CA ILE A 494 -17.00 -17.12 10.04
C ILE A 494 -15.56 -17.60 9.74
N ASN A 495 -15.40 -18.68 8.96
CA ASN A 495 -14.10 -19.26 8.63
C ASN A 495 -13.85 -19.27 7.12
N ASP A 496 -14.47 -18.35 6.38
CA ASP A 496 -14.20 -18.18 4.96
C ASP A 496 -12.96 -17.31 4.71
N GLU A 497 -12.78 -16.83 3.47
CA GLU A 497 -11.62 -16.01 3.10
C GLU A 497 -11.90 -14.49 3.21
N HIS A 498 -13.09 -14.07 3.67
CA HIS A 498 -13.55 -12.69 3.69
C HIS A 498 -13.47 -12.10 5.11
N GLU A 499 -12.39 -11.39 5.42
CA GLU A 499 -12.24 -10.73 6.72
C GLU A 499 -12.65 -9.26 6.63
N LEU A 500 -13.55 -8.81 7.52
CA LEU A 500 -14.01 -7.41 7.60
C LEU A 500 -14.60 -6.89 6.28
N ASP A 501 -15.26 -7.78 5.53
CA ASP A 501 -15.84 -7.49 4.22
C ASP A 501 -17.37 -7.24 4.35
N PRO A 502 -17.85 -6.00 4.10
CA PRO A 502 -19.28 -5.69 4.18
C PRO A 502 -20.15 -6.42 3.16
N ASP A 503 -19.56 -7.01 2.11
CA ASP A 503 -20.29 -7.88 1.21
C ASP A 503 -20.59 -9.25 1.80
N TYR A 504 -19.76 -9.70 2.74
CA TYR A 504 -19.81 -11.00 3.41
C TYR A 504 -19.75 -10.90 4.95
N PRO A 505 -20.59 -10.07 5.61
CA PRO A 505 -20.51 -9.90 7.06
C PRO A 505 -20.93 -11.19 7.77
N GLU A 506 -20.20 -11.59 8.81
CA GLU A 506 -20.52 -12.83 9.53
C GLU A 506 -21.80 -12.70 10.37
N SER A 507 -22.13 -11.48 10.79
CA SER A 507 -23.36 -11.19 11.53
C SER A 507 -23.95 -9.82 11.20
N LEU A 508 -25.29 -9.80 11.16
CA LEU A 508 -26.11 -8.60 11.04
C LEU A 508 -26.83 -8.35 12.36
N VAL A 509 -26.84 -7.10 12.82
CA VAL A 509 -27.51 -6.69 14.07
C VAL A 509 -28.71 -5.83 13.74
N PHE A 510 -29.90 -6.28 14.15
CA PHE A 510 -31.14 -5.55 13.99
C PHE A 510 -31.58 -4.95 15.32
N ALA A 511 -31.77 -3.63 15.36
CA ALA A 511 -32.43 -2.98 16.49
C ALA A 511 -33.90 -3.39 16.57
N VAL A 512 -34.38 -3.70 17.77
CA VAL A 512 -35.76 -4.13 18.03
C VAL A 512 -36.59 -2.94 18.50
N GLY A 513 -37.40 -2.40 17.60
CA GLY A 513 -38.30 -1.29 17.84
C GLY A 513 -39.68 -1.68 18.39
N GLN A 514 -40.53 -0.68 18.57
CA GLN A 514 -41.89 -0.84 19.08
C GLN A 514 -42.69 -1.85 18.24
N GLY A 515 -43.41 -2.76 18.90
CA GLY A 515 -44.18 -3.79 18.21
C GLY A 515 -43.33 -4.92 17.62
N GLY A 516 -42.02 -4.96 17.91
CA GLY A 516 -41.10 -5.97 17.40
C GLY A 516 -40.63 -5.68 15.97
N THR A 517 -40.62 -4.44 15.53
CA THR A 517 -40.02 -4.08 14.23
C THR A 517 -38.51 -4.29 14.30
N ARG A 518 -37.90 -4.86 13.25
CA ARG A 518 -36.45 -5.04 13.15
C ARG A 518 -35.91 -4.02 12.16
N THR A 519 -34.92 -3.23 12.58
CA THR A 519 -34.24 -2.26 11.72
C THR A 519 -32.75 -2.59 11.73
N LEU A 520 -32.14 -2.78 10.54
CA LEU A 520 -30.71 -3.03 10.44
C LEU A 520 -29.93 -1.87 11.06
N ALA A 521 -29.07 -2.18 12.03
CA ALA A 521 -28.39 -1.18 12.84
C ALA A 521 -26.86 -1.31 12.83
N SER A 522 -26.34 -2.52 12.64
CA SER A 522 -24.89 -2.77 12.65
C SER A 522 -24.52 -4.01 11.84
N ALA A 523 -23.28 -4.03 11.33
CA ALA A 523 -22.58 -5.29 11.08
C ALA A 523 -21.80 -5.67 12.34
N MET A 524 -21.75 -6.97 12.63
CA MET A 524 -20.83 -7.52 13.62
C MET A 524 -19.91 -8.50 12.88
N TYR A 525 -18.71 -8.03 12.53
CA TYR A 525 -17.72 -8.87 11.88
C TYR A 525 -17.11 -9.83 12.89
N MET A 526 -16.94 -11.09 12.51
CA MET A 526 -16.34 -12.14 13.33
C MET A 526 -15.15 -12.70 12.58
N VAL A 527 -13.97 -12.69 13.20
CA VAL A 527 -12.78 -13.28 12.56
C VAL A 527 -12.68 -14.77 12.85
N GLY A 528 -12.02 -15.48 11.95
CA GLY A 528 -11.91 -16.94 11.98
C GLY A 528 -11.26 -17.52 13.22
N ASP A 529 -11.32 -18.84 13.28
CA ASP A 529 -10.91 -19.69 14.40
C ASP A 529 -9.43 -19.60 14.79
N ASP A 530 -8.59 -19.09 13.89
CA ASP A 530 -7.15 -18.90 14.09
C ASP A 530 -6.82 -17.61 14.84
N TYR A 531 -7.82 -16.74 15.06
CA TYR A 531 -7.65 -15.47 15.75
C TYR A 531 -7.93 -15.56 17.25
N THR A 532 -7.20 -14.74 17.99
CA THR A 532 -7.41 -14.44 19.40
C THR A 532 -7.51 -12.92 19.57
N LEU A 533 -7.97 -12.44 20.72
CA LEU A 533 -7.96 -10.99 21.02
C LEU A 533 -6.54 -10.37 20.95
N GLU A 534 -5.48 -11.18 20.99
CA GLU A 534 -4.10 -10.71 20.84
C GLU A 534 -3.66 -10.56 19.38
N THR A 535 -4.34 -11.24 18.45
CA THR A 535 -3.92 -11.39 17.06
C THR A 535 -4.95 -10.86 16.06
N VAL A 536 -6.02 -10.22 16.53
CA VAL A 536 -7.02 -9.57 15.69
C VAL A 536 -6.39 -8.52 14.76
N PRO A 537 -6.96 -8.29 13.56
CA PRO A 537 -6.51 -7.23 12.67
C PRO A 537 -6.52 -5.85 13.36
N ASP A 538 -5.45 -5.07 13.15
CA ASP A 538 -5.37 -3.69 13.63
C ASP A 538 -6.15 -2.76 12.69
N VAL A 539 -7.45 -2.67 12.93
CA VAL A 539 -8.37 -1.81 12.15
C VAL A 539 -8.17 -0.36 12.51
N GLY A 540 -8.38 0.03 13.77
CA GLY A 540 -8.39 1.43 14.19
C GLY A 540 -7.65 1.72 15.49
N GLY A 541 -6.75 0.83 15.93
CA GLY A 541 -6.12 0.96 17.24
C GLY A 541 -7.16 1.14 18.35
N SER A 542 -6.99 2.18 19.18
CA SER A 542 -7.91 2.51 20.28
C SER A 542 -9.30 3.01 19.85
N LEU A 543 -9.55 3.23 18.55
CA LEU A 543 -10.89 3.54 18.05
C LEU A 543 -11.82 2.32 18.05
N THR A 544 -11.24 1.12 17.98
CA THR A 544 -11.97 -0.14 17.78
C THR A 544 -11.94 -1.00 19.04
N GLN A 545 -13.05 -1.66 19.37
CA GLN A 545 -13.09 -2.63 20.46
C GLN A 545 -13.46 -4.02 19.97
N TRP A 546 -12.44 -4.86 19.88
CA TRP A 546 -12.61 -6.30 19.72
C TRP A 546 -13.06 -6.94 21.02
N HIS A 547 -13.99 -7.88 20.93
CA HIS A 547 -14.43 -8.69 22.07
C HIS A 547 -14.77 -10.11 21.64
N ILE A 548 -14.97 -11.00 22.59
CA ILE A 548 -15.43 -12.37 22.38
C ILE A 548 -16.65 -12.65 23.26
N HIS A 549 -17.41 -13.69 22.94
CA HIS A 549 -18.44 -14.21 23.84
C HIS A 549 -18.10 -15.62 24.29
N ASN A 550 -17.35 -15.73 25.39
CA ASN A 550 -17.10 -17.03 26.03
C ASN A 550 -18.11 -17.32 27.16
N ASN A 551 -19.14 -16.48 27.31
CA ASN A 551 -20.14 -16.51 28.36
C ASN A 551 -21.56 -16.84 27.86
N LEU A 552 -21.75 -17.05 26.56
CA LEU A 552 -23.06 -17.40 25.98
C LEU A 552 -23.24 -18.92 25.89
N CYS A 553 -24.47 -19.36 26.16
CA CYS A 553 -24.90 -20.74 26.04
C CYS A 553 -25.87 -20.89 24.87
N PHE A 554 -25.54 -21.78 23.94
CA PHE A 554 -26.28 -22.01 22.70
C PHE A 554 -27.04 -23.33 22.75
N SER A 555 -28.21 -23.39 22.10
CA SER A 555 -29.06 -24.59 22.14
C SER A 555 -28.39 -25.86 21.58
N GLN A 556 -27.51 -25.69 20.60
CA GLN A 556 -26.88 -26.76 19.81
C GLN A 556 -25.72 -26.19 18.98
N ASP A 557 -24.95 -27.07 18.35
CA ASP A 557 -23.84 -26.68 17.47
C ASP A 557 -24.36 -26.28 16.08
N PRO A 558 -24.16 -25.01 15.65
CA PRO A 558 -24.63 -24.55 14.35
C PRO A 558 -23.86 -25.17 13.18
N THR A 559 -22.64 -25.68 13.36
CA THR A 559 -21.89 -26.36 12.29
C THR A 559 -22.56 -27.66 11.84
N VAL A 560 -23.31 -28.30 12.74
CA VAL A 560 -24.05 -29.54 12.48
C VAL A 560 -25.48 -29.26 12.05
N SER A 561 -26.10 -28.22 12.63
CA SER A 561 -27.54 -27.99 12.53
C SER A 561 -27.95 -26.83 11.62
N GLY A 562 -26.98 -26.03 11.16
CA GLY A 562 -27.17 -24.83 10.35
C GLY A 562 -27.74 -23.62 11.10
N SER A 563 -28.14 -23.77 12.37
CA SER A 563 -28.67 -22.67 13.19
C SER A 563 -28.57 -22.98 14.67
N THR A 564 -28.52 -21.95 15.50
CA THR A 564 -28.60 -22.09 16.95
C THR A 564 -29.22 -20.85 17.58
N ARG A 565 -29.65 -20.95 18.84
CA ARG A 565 -30.16 -19.82 19.61
C ARG A 565 -29.49 -19.72 20.96
N VAL A 566 -29.39 -18.50 21.51
CA VAL A 566 -28.94 -18.27 22.87
C VAL A 566 -30.02 -18.78 23.83
N VAL A 567 -29.65 -19.68 24.74
CA VAL A 567 -30.53 -20.30 25.76
C VAL A 567 -30.14 -19.94 27.18
N GLY A 568 -29.03 -19.20 27.36
CA GLY A 568 -28.59 -18.73 28.67
C GLY A 568 -27.23 -18.05 28.61
N VAL A 569 -26.79 -17.57 29.78
CA VAL A 569 -25.47 -17.01 30.02
C VAL A 569 -24.79 -17.76 31.16
N THR A 570 -23.47 -17.78 31.16
CA THR A 570 -22.61 -18.40 32.17
C THR A 570 -21.45 -17.47 32.52
N SER A 571 -20.65 -17.79 33.54
CA SER A 571 -19.37 -17.11 33.75
C SER A 571 -18.37 -17.51 32.66
N GLU A 572 -17.31 -16.71 32.48
CA GLU A 572 -16.30 -16.91 31.42
C GLU A 572 -15.75 -18.34 31.37
N ASP A 573 -15.41 -18.90 32.54
CA ASP A 573 -14.95 -20.30 32.68
C ASP A 573 -16.05 -21.27 33.15
N GLY A 574 -17.29 -20.79 33.30
CA GLY A 574 -18.40 -21.56 33.86
C GLY A 574 -19.06 -22.50 32.85
N PRO A 575 -19.57 -23.66 33.28
CA PRO A 575 -20.33 -24.55 32.41
C PRO A 575 -21.74 -24.01 32.14
N CYS A 576 -22.27 -24.28 30.94
CA CYS A 576 -23.65 -23.98 30.62
C CYS A 576 -24.62 -24.87 31.42
N SER A 577 -25.56 -24.24 32.13
CA SER A 577 -26.64 -24.98 32.82
C SER A 577 -27.60 -25.63 31.82
N PHE A 578 -27.78 -25.01 30.65
CA PHE A 578 -28.55 -25.51 29.51
C PHE A 578 -27.82 -25.14 28.23
N GLY A 579 -27.81 -26.06 27.24
CA GLY A 579 -27.10 -25.86 25.97
C GLY A 579 -25.61 -26.14 26.05
N ILE A 580 -24.86 -25.58 25.09
CA ILE A 580 -23.42 -25.77 24.91
C ILE A 580 -22.71 -24.42 24.76
N LYS A 581 -21.41 -24.39 25.06
CA LYS A 581 -20.55 -23.27 24.67
C LYS A 581 -20.02 -23.53 23.26
N LEU A 582 -20.02 -22.50 22.44
CA LEU A 582 -19.31 -22.53 21.17
C LEU A 582 -17.90 -22.00 21.38
N LYS A 583 -17.02 -22.28 20.40
CA LYS A 583 -15.74 -21.58 20.33
C LYS A 583 -16.04 -20.10 20.13
N ALA A 584 -15.35 -19.25 20.89
CA ALA A 584 -15.57 -17.82 20.85
C ALA A 584 -14.62 -17.20 19.80
N ASN A 585 -15.20 -16.60 18.77
CA ASN A 585 -14.49 -15.85 17.75
C ASN A 585 -14.40 -14.37 18.17
N PRO A 586 -13.24 -13.70 18.02
CA PRO A 586 -13.15 -12.26 18.18
C PRO A 586 -14.07 -11.54 17.18
N MET A 587 -14.73 -10.49 17.64
CA MET A 587 -15.69 -9.75 16.85
C MET A 587 -15.62 -8.24 17.07
N LEU A 588 -15.99 -7.51 16.03
CA LEU A 588 -15.99 -6.05 15.97
C LEU A 588 -17.34 -5.58 15.41
N HIS A 589 -18.01 -4.68 16.13
CA HIS A 589 -19.23 -4.04 15.63
C HIS A 589 -18.89 -2.82 14.80
N VAL A 590 -19.67 -2.56 13.75
CA VAL A 590 -19.58 -1.36 12.90
C VAL A 590 -20.98 -0.82 12.65
N TRP A 591 -21.31 0.28 13.33
CA TRP A 591 -22.67 0.80 13.43
C TRP A 591 -23.06 1.70 12.27
N LEU A 592 -24.27 1.48 11.74
CA LEU A 592 -24.88 2.31 10.70
C LEU A 592 -25.46 3.60 11.28
N THR A 593 -25.95 3.52 12.51
CA THR A 593 -26.53 4.64 13.24
C THR A 593 -25.56 5.15 14.31
N PRO A 594 -25.59 6.45 14.64
CA PRO A 594 -24.77 7.01 15.71
C PRO A 594 -24.90 6.24 17.01
N GLN A 595 -23.76 5.97 17.64
CA GLN A 595 -23.70 5.45 19.00
C GLN A 595 -23.00 6.46 19.90
N ALA A 596 -23.47 6.59 21.14
CA ALA A 596 -22.84 7.46 22.13
C ALA A 596 -21.36 7.13 22.36
N CYS A 597 -21.03 5.84 22.25
CA CYS A 597 -19.70 5.27 22.47
C CYS A 597 -18.86 5.16 21.18
N GLY A 598 -19.35 5.73 20.08
CA GLY A 598 -18.67 5.70 18.78
C GLY A 598 -19.08 4.54 17.88
N PRO A 599 -18.69 4.60 16.60
CA PRO A 599 -19.16 3.70 15.54
C PRO A 599 -18.66 2.26 15.66
N PHE A 600 -17.70 1.99 16.55
CA PHE A 600 -17.17 0.65 16.86
C PHE A 600 -17.55 0.14 18.25
N ALA A 601 -18.51 0.79 18.91
CA ALA A 601 -18.91 0.43 20.25
C ALA A 601 -19.38 -1.04 20.32
N ALA A 602 -18.87 -1.79 21.30
CA ALA A 602 -19.41 -3.10 21.62
C ALA A 602 -20.80 -2.96 22.26
N LEU A 603 -21.62 -4.01 22.15
CA LEU A 603 -22.89 -4.10 22.88
C LEU A 603 -22.65 -4.35 24.37
N GLU A 604 -23.43 -3.66 25.21
CA GLU A 604 -23.40 -3.82 26.67
C GLU A 604 -24.66 -4.55 27.19
N GLY A 605 -24.59 -5.05 28.43
CA GLY A 605 -25.74 -5.65 29.13
C GLY A 605 -25.58 -7.14 29.46
N ILE A 606 -26.72 -7.84 29.54
CA ILE A 606 -26.74 -9.26 29.93
C ILE A 606 -26.03 -10.08 28.85
N GLY A 607 -24.89 -10.67 29.21
CA GLY A 607 -24.06 -11.44 28.29
C GLY A 607 -22.97 -10.63 27.59
N ALA A 608 -22.66 -9.40 28.02
CA ALA A 608 -21.58 -8.58 27.47
C ALA A 608 -20.29 -9.38 27.24
N GLY A 609 -19.70 -9.24 26.05
CA GLY A 609 -18.54 -10.01 25.63
C GLY A 609 -17.25 -9.57 26.32
N GLN A 610 -16.29 -10.47 26.48
CA GLN A 610 -14.98 -10.24 27.10
C GLN A 610 -14.07 -9.48 26.15
N ILE A 611 -13.32 -8.50 26.67
CA ILE A 611 -12.30 -7.76 25.94
C ILE A 611 -10.90 -8.26 26.31
N LYS A 612 -9.88 -7.78 25.61
CA LYS A 612 -8.49 -8.16 25.88
C LYS A 612 -8.11 -7.84 27.32
N THR A 613 -7.34 -8.73 27.97
CA THR A 613 -6.96 -8.54 29.37
C THR A 613 -6.10 -7.28 29.50
N GLY A 614 -6.56 -6.34 30.33
CA GLY A 614 -5.86 -5.07 30.57
C GLY A 614 -6.30 -3.92 29.67
N GLU A 615 -7.23 -4.15 28.73
CA GLU A 615 -7.91 -3.05 28.02
C GLU A 615 -9.03 -2.45 28.88
N GLU A 616 -9.25 -1.15 28.69
CA GLU A 616 -10.45 -0.48 29.19
C GLU A 616 -11.58 -0.66 28.18
N ARG A 617 -12.81 -0.84 28.68
CA ARG A 617 -13.98 -0.83 27.79
C ARG A 617 -14.22 0.60 27.31
N LEU A 618 -14.40 0.76 26.00
CA LEU A 618 -14.69 2.04 25.36
C LEU A 618 -16.04 2.64 25.82
N CYS A 619 -16.85 1.90 26.59
CA CYS A 619 -17.92 2.45 27.43
C CYS A 619 -18.08 1.67 28.76
N ASP A 620 -18.35 2.41 29.85
CA ASP A 620 -18.58 1.88 31.21
C ASP A 620 -19.89 2.40 31.84
N HIS A 621 -20.89 2.75 31.03
CA HIS A 621 -22.14 3.29 31.54
C HIS A 621 -23.32 2.39 31.23
N VAL A 622 -23.65 1.59 32.26
CA VAL A 622 -24.92 0.89 32.44
C VAL A 622 -26.07 1.78 31.93
N HIS A 623 -26.73 1.34 30.85
CA HIS A 623 -27.89 1.91 30.15
C HIS A 623 -27.61 2.87 28.97
N SER A 624 -27.12 2.37 27.84
CA SER A 624 -27.37 3.00 26.53
C SER A 624 -28.76 2.62 26.01
N HIS A 625 -29.78 3.33 26.48
CA HIS A 625 -31.03 3.46 25.72
C HIS A 625 -30.84 4.60 24.72
N GLY A 626 -30.71 4.25 23.44
CA GLY A 626 -31.10 5.11 22.32
C GLY A 626 -32.58 4.91 22.02
#